data_AF-A0A938BD43-F1
#
_entry.id   AF-A0A938BD43-F1
#
_cell.length_a   1.000
_cell.length_b   1.000
_cell.length_c   1.000
_cell.angle_alpha   90.00
_cell.angle_beta   90.00
_cell.angle_gamma   90.00
#
_symmetry.space_group_name_H-M   'P 1'
#
loop_
_entity.id
_entity.type
_entity.pdbx_description
1 polymer ?
#
loop_
_entity_poly.entity_id
_entity_poly.type
_entity_poly.pdbx_seq_one_letter_code
_entity_poly.pdbx_strand_id
1 'polypeptide(L)'
;MKDTIRVTVWNEYRHEKTNEKIAKLYPDGIHGAIANYLKAQPGMEVRTATLDEPEHGLTDEVLNNTDVLTWWGHMAHGEVSDAVVDKVHARVLSGMGLIVLHSAHFSKIFRKLMGTTCNLKWREIGEKERLWVVEPGHPIAAGLGEYIEIEHTEMYGERFDIPQPDTLVFISWFAGGEVFRSGCCFHRGAGKIFYFRPGHETLPIYHHEGVLRVIANAVRWAAPAGGPKPTFGNVKPLEKV
;
A
#
# COMPACT_ATOMS: atom_id res chain seq x y z
N MET A 1 -7.71 18.36 11.64
CA MET A 1 -7.63 17.10 10.86
C MET A 1 -9.05 16.61 10.67
N LYS A 2 -9.37 15.85 9.61
CA LYS A 2 -10.69 15.21 9.52
C LYS A 2 -10.87 14.31 10.75
N ASP A 3 -12.05 14.34 11.37
CA ASP A 3 -12.33 13.53 12.56
C ASP A 3 -12.34 12.02 12.25
N THR A 4 -12.57 11.65 10.99
CA THR A 4 -12.57 10.27 10.49
C THR A 4 -11.84 10.16 9.15
N ILE A 5 -10.94 9.19 9.03
CA ILE A 5 -10.23 8.84 7.79
C ILE A 5 -11.02 7.75 7.07
N ARG A 6 -11.41 8.00 5.81
CA ARG A 6 -12.12 7.01 5.00
C ARG A 6 -11.12 6.17 4.21
N VAL A 7 -11.13 4.86 4.46
CA VAL A 7 -10.19 3.90 3.89
C VAL A 7 -10.92 2.94 2.96
N THR A 8 -10.39 2.77 1.76
CA THR A 8 -10.83 1.69 0.86
C THR A 8 -9.72 0.65 0.79
N VAL A 9 -10.03 -0.58 1.18
CA VAL A 9 -9.09 -1.71 1.14
C VAL A 9 -9.34 -2.49 -0.14
N TRP A 10 -8.48 -2.30 -1.15
CA TRP A 10 -8.60 -2.96 -2.43
C TRP A 10 -7.77 -4.26 -2.47
N ASN A 11 -8.39 -5.35 -2.93
CA ASN A 11 -7.75 -6.65 -3.10
C ASN A 11 -8.13 -7.28 -4.44
N GLU A 12 -7.14 -7.87 -5.11
CA GLU A 12 -7.38 -8.62 -6.36
C GLU A 12 -8.39 -9.77 -6.16
N TYR A 13 -8.34 -10.46 -5.01
CA TYR A 13 -9.30 -11.48 -4.59
C TYR A 13 -9.47 -12.66 -5.57
N ARG A 14 -8.40 -13.04 -6.27
CA ARG A 14 -8.38 -14.21 -7.18
C ARG A 14 -7.82 -15.46 -6.50
N HIS A 15 -6.74 -15.32 -5.74
CA HIS A 15 -6.10 -16.43 -5.02
C HIS A 15 -7.05 -17.11 -4.04
N GLU A 16 -7.75 -16.33 -3.23
CA GLU A 16 -8.67 -16.84 -2.20
C GLU A 16 -9.92 -17.51 -2.80
N LYS A 17 -10.29 -17.18 -4.05
CA LYS A 17 -11.38 -17.84 -4.78
C LYS A 17 -10.97 -19.14 -5.47
N THR A 18 -9.69 -19.32 -5.74
CA THR A 18 -9.18 -20.41 -6.61
C THR A 18 -8.32 -21.43 -5.88
N ASN A 19 -7.83 -21.10 -4.68
CA ASN A 19 -7.00 -21.99 -3.87
C ASN A 19 -7.62 -22.21 -2.48
N GLU A 20 -8.09 -23.42 -2.22
CA GLU A 20 -8.76 -23.77 -0.96
C GLU A 20 -7.89 -23.55 0.29
N LYS A 21 -6.57 -23.70 0.19
CA LYS A 21 -5.67 -23.47 1.34
C LYS A 21 -5.63 -21.99 1.70
N ILE A 22 -5.58 -21.13 0.69
CA ILE A 22 -5.61 -19.68 0.86
C ILE A 22 -7.00 -19.24 1.34
N ALA A 23 -8.08 -19.80 0.78
CA ALA A 23 -9.44 -19.54 1.24
C ALA A 23 -9.64 -19.89 2.72
N LYS A 24 -9.08 -21.00 3.20
CA LYS A 24 -9.13 -21.37 4.63
C LYS A 24 -8.35 -20.40 5.51
N LEU A 25 -7.26 -19.84 4.99
CA LEU A 25 -6.43 -18.87 5.69
C LEU A 25 -7.09 -17.48 5.75
N TYR A 26 -7.67 -17.06 4.63
CA TYR A 26 -8.34 -15.78 4.43
C TYR A 26 -9.78 -16.02 3.92
N PRO A 27 -10.71 -16.43 4.80
CA PRO A 27 -12.07 -16.81 4.40
C PRO A 27 -12.87 -15.64 3.78
N ASP A 28 -12.61 -14.42 4.24
CA ASP A 28 -13.18 -13.18 3.70
C ASP A 28 -12.16 -12.42 2.82
N GLY A 29 -11.16 -13.12 2.31
CA GLY A 29 -10.02 -12.56 1.58
C GLY A 29 -9.05 -11.73 2.42
N ILE A 30 -7.91 -11.39 1.83
CA ILE A 30 -6.87 -10.55 2.45
C ILE A 30 -7.44 -9.18 2.86
N HIS A 31 -8.27 -8.60 1.98
CA HIS A 31 -8.99 -7.36 2.28
C HIS A 31 -9.85 -7.47 3.54
N GLY A 32 -10.51 -8.60 3.80
CA GLY A 32 -11.29 -8.82 5.01
C GLY A 32 -10.42 -8.74 6.27
N ALA A 33 -9.28 -9.45 6.28
CA ALA A 33 -8.34 -9.43 7.40
C ALA A 33 -7.82 -8.02 7.71
N ILE A 34 -7.39 -7.28 6.69
CA ILE A 34 -6.90 -5.90 6.83
C ILE A 34 -8.04 -4.97 7.27
N ALA A 35 -9.20 -5.03 6.59
CA ALA A 35 -10.32 -4.15 6.87
C ALA A 35 -10.86 -4.34 8.29
N ASN A 36 -10.94 -5.57 8.78
CA ASN A 36 -11.40 -5.86 10.15
C ASN A 36 -10.49 -5.22 11.20
N TYR A 37 -9.17 -5.29 11.01
CA TYR A 37 -8.25 -4.61 11.92
C TYR A 37 -8.40 -3.09 11.86
N LEU A 38 -8.50 -2.51 10.66
CA LEU A 38 -8.64 -1.06 10.48
C LEU A 38 -9.97 -0.53 11.03
N LYS A 39 -11.08 -1.27 10.90
CA LYS A 39 -12.39 -0.90 11.47
C LYS A 39 -12.35 -0.82 13.00
N ALA A 40 -11.52 -1.65 13.64
CA ALA A 40 -11.35 -1.62 15.09
C ALA A 40 -10.50 -0.42 15.57
N GLN A 41 -9.87 0.33 14.65
CA GLN A 41 -9.08 1.49 14.99
C GLN A 41 -9.95 2.74 15.15
N PRO A 42 -9.68 3.60 16.16
CA PRO A 42 -10.40 4.85 16.32
C PRO A 42 -10.12 5.80 15.15
N GLY A 43 -11.17 6.50 14.71
CA GLY A 43 -11.11 7.52 13.66
C GLY A 43 -10.96 6.97 12.24
N MET A 44 -11.37 5.73 11.98
CA MET A 44 -11.35 5.13 10.64
C MET A 44 -12.72 4.60 10.23
N GLU A 45 -13.15 4.96 9.02
CA GLU A 45 -14.29 4.35 8.33
C GLU A 45 -13.73 3.52 7.17
N VAL A 46 -14.07 2.23 7.10
CA VAL A 46 -13.41 1.31 6.17
C VAL A 46 -14.42 0.58 5.31
N ARG A 47 -14.16 0.60 4.00
CA ARG A 47 -14.82 -0.23 2.99
C ARG A 47 -13.81 -1.11 2.26
N THR A 48 -14.31 -2.08 1.51
CA THR A 48 -13.51 -2.96 0.67
C THR A 48 -13.93 -2.82 -0.79
N ALA A 49 -13.04 -3.18 -1.70
CA ALA A 49 -13.31 -3.27 -3.14
C ALA A 49 -12.45 -4.38 -3.74
N THR A 50 -12.94 -5.04 -4.79
CA THR A 50 -12.23 -6.16 -5.42
C THR A 50 -12.20 -6.06 -6.94
N LEU A 51 -11.27 -6.80 -7.58
CA LEU A 51 -11.05 -6.74 -9.03
C LEU A 51 -12.31 -7.02 -9.86
N ASP A 52 -13.12 -7.98 -9.44
CA ASP A 52 -14.27 -8.49 -10.20
C ASP A 52 -15.55 -7.64 -10.00
N GLU A 53 -15.52 -6.62 -9.13
CA GLU A 53 -16.62 -5.66 -9.01
C GLU A 53 -16.67 -4.72 -10.24
N PRO A 54 -17.83 -4.11 -10.55
CA PRO A 54 -17.93 -3.07 -11.57
C PRO A 54 -16.90 -1.96 -11.33
N GLU A 55 -16.16 -1.57 -12.37
CA GLU A 55 -15.03 -0.63 -12.28
C GLU A 55 -13.99 -1.01 -11.20
N HIS A 56 -13.84 -2.31 -10.93
CA HIS A 56 -12.99 -2.87 -9.88
C HIS A 56 -13.34 -2.35 -8.47
N GLY A 57 -14.60 -1.95 -8.27
CA GLY A 57 -15.10 -1.33 -7.04
C GLY A 57 -14.59 0.11 -6.82
N LEU A 58 -13.93 0.71 -7.83
CA LEU A 58 -13.28 2.02 -7.75
C LEU A 58 -13.97 3.04 -8.65
N THR A 59 -15.29 3.16 -8.52
CA THR A 59 -16.08 4.21 -9.18
C THR A 59 -15.63 5.60 -8.73
N ASP A 60 -15.99 6.64 -9.48
CA ASP A 60 -15.69 8.02 -9.10
C ASP A 60 -16.27 8.39 -7.73
N GLU A 61 -17.46 7.88 -7.40
CA GLU A 61 -18.07 8.07 -6.08
C GLU A 61 -17.22 7.45 -4.97
N VAL A 62 -16.75 6.22 -5.16
CA VAL A 62 -15.89 5.54 -4.17
C VAL A 62 -14.58 6.29 -4.01
N LEU A 63 -13.92 6.67 -5.10
CA LEU A 63 -12.63 7.37 -5.05
C LEU A 63 -12.75 8.80 -4.50
N ASN A 64 -13.86 9.50 -4.72
CA ASN A 64 -14.13 10.80 -4.10
C ASN A 64 -14.39 10.68 -2.60
N ASN A 65 -14.89 9.52 -2.16
CA ASN A 65 -15.11 9.19 -0.76
C ASN A 65 -13.99 8.38 -0.10
N THR A 66 -12.85 8.23 -0.78
CA THR A 66 -11.66 7.58 -0.25
C THR A 66 -10.61 8.63 0.09
N ASP A 67 -10.14 8.63 1.34
CA ASP A 67 -9.01 9.45 1.77
C ASP A 67 -7.69 8.69 1.62
N VAL A 68 -7.69 7.38 1.91
CA VAL A 68 -6.55 6.47 1.70
C VAL A 68 -7.02 5.17 1.05
N LEU A 69 -6.35 4.79 -0.04
CA LEU A 69 -6.55 3.51 -0.72
C LEU A 69 -5.43 2.55 -0.32
N THR A 70 -5.75 1.33 0.12
CA THR A 70 -4.77 0.24 0.16
C THR A 70 -4.90 -0.62 -1.09
N TRP A 71 -3.80 -1.20 -1.56
CA TRP A 71 -3.77 -1.98 -2.78
C TRP A 71 -2.95 -3.26 -2.60
N TRP A 72 -3.61 -4.41 -2.71
CA TRP A 72 -2.96 -5.72 -2.87
C TRP A 72 -3.40 -6.38 -4.17
N GLY A 73 -2.47 -6.98 -4.91
CA GLY A 73 -2.76 -7.79 -6.10
C GLY A 73 -1.52 -8.54 -6.57
N HIS A 74 -1.69 -9.58 -7.38
CA HIS A 74 -0.59 -10.46 -7.75
C HIS A 74 -0.73 -10.97 -9.20
N MET A 75 -1.68 -11.85 -9.48
CA MET A 75 -1.71 -12.62 -10.73
C MET A 75 -2.45 -11.92 -11.88
N ALA A 76 -3.28 -10.93 -11.58
CA ALA A 76 -4.21 -10.30 -12.52
C ALA A 76 -3.99 -8.78 -12.62
N HIS A 77 -2.76 -8.30 -12.38
CA HIS A 77 -2.40 -6.89 -12.57
C HIS A 77 -2.75 -6.35 -13.97
N GLY A 78 -2.68 -7.20 -15.00
CA GLY A 78 -3.04 -6.86 -16.37
C GLY A 78 -4.53 -6.57 -16.57
N GLU A 79 -5.39 -7.15 -15.74
CA GLU A 79 -6.86 -7.08 -15.86
C GLU A 79 -7.44 -5.78 -15.28
N VAL A 80 -6.70 -5.05 -14.45
CA VAL A 80 -7.11 -3.72 -13.98
C VAL A 80 -7.13 -2.77 -15.18
N SER A 81 -8.30 -2.24 -15.53
CA SER A 81 -8.46 -1.35 -16.68
C SER A 81 -7.64 -0.07 -16.55
N ASP A 82 -7.06 0.39 -17.65
CA ASP A 82 -6.21 1.59 -17.64
C ASP A 82 -7.02 2.85 -17.25
N ALA A 83 -8.31 2.89 -17.60
CA ALA A 83 -9.22 3.96 -17.18
C ALA A 83 -9.32 4.07 -15.64
N VAL A 84 -9.43 2.94 -14.92
CA VAL A 84 -9.44 2.95 -13.45
C VAL A 84 -8.07 3.32 -12.89
N VAL A 85 -6.99 2.84 -13.49
CA VAL A 85 -5.62 3.24 -13.11
C VAL A 85 -5.45 4.76 -13.23
N ASP A 86 -5.95 5.36 -14.31
CA ASP A 86 -5.87 6.81 -14.53
C ASP A 86 -6.69 7.61 -13.51
N LYS A 87 -7.90 7.14 -13.16
CA LYS A 87 -8.72 7.73 -12.09
C LYS A 87 -7.94 7.70 -10.76
N VAL A 88 -7.42 6.54 -10.36
CA VAL A 88 -6.66 6.38 -9.11
C VAL A 88 -5.41 7.26 -9.13
N HIS A 89 -4.66 7.28 -10.23
CA HIS A 89 -3.49 8.12 -10.40
C HIS A 89 -3.82 9.60 -10.20
N ALA A 90 -4.86 10.11 -10.85
CA ALA A 90 -5.30 11.50 -10.69
C ALA A 90 -5.72 11.82 -9.25
N ARG A 91 -6.39 10.90 -8.57
CA ARG A 91 -6.80 11.04 -7.16
C ARG A 91 -5.61 11.07 -6.22
N VAL A 92 -4.59 10.22 -6.44
CA VAL A 92 -3.33 10.24 -5.69
C VAL A 92 -2.63 11.58 -5.87
N LEU A 93 -2.43 12.04 -7.12
CA LEU A 93 -1.83 13.35 -7.37
C LEU A 93 -2.60 14.51 -6.71
N SER A 94 -3.91 14.36 -6.57
CA SER A 94 -4.80 15.33 -5.92
C SER A 94 -4.86 15.21 -4.39
N GLY A 95 -4.08 14.30 -3.78
CA GLY A 95 -3.92 14.19 -2.33
C GLY A 95 -4.46 12.93 -1.68
N MET A 96 -5.09 12.01 -2.42
CA MET A 96 -5.47 10.71 -1.86
C MET A 96 -4.22 9.90 -1.49
N GLY A 97 -4.19 9.35 -0.28
CA GLY A 97 -3.11 8.46 0.16
C GLY A 97 -3.18 7.10 -0.54
N LEU A 98 -2.02 6.46 -0.73
CA LEU A 98 -1.94 5.12 -1.31
C LEU A 98 -0.99 4.22 -0.50
N ILE A 99 -1.49 3.07 -0.05
CA ILE A 99 -0.68 2.04 0.62
C ILE A 99 -0.57 0.84 -0.31
N VAL A 100 0.62 0.56 -0.82
CA VAL A 100 0.88 -0.53 -1.78
C VAL A 100 1.49 -1.70 -1.03
N LEU A 101 0.86 -2.87 -1.12
CA LEU A 101 1.19 -4.03 -0.30
C LEU A 101 1.79 -5.16 -1.14
N HIS A 102 2.95 -5.64 -0.71
CA HIS A 102 3.57 -6.87 -1.20
C HIS A 102 3.72 -6.91 -2.73
N SER A 103 3.09 -7.89 -3.40
CA SER A 103 3.08 -8.15 -4.84
C SER A 103 2.50 -6.99 -5.65
N ALA A 104 1.76 -6.07 -5.01
CA ALA A 104 1.30 -4.84 -5.64
C ALA A 104 2.43 -3.89 -6.05
N HIS A 105 3.71 -4.19 -5.73
CA HIS A 105 4.85 -3.57 -6.38
C HIS A 105 4.77 -3.65 -7.91
N PHE A 106 4.10 -4.66 -8.47
CA PHE A 106 3.96 -4.83 -9.92
C PHE A 106 2.63 -4.32 -10.49
N SER A 107 1.76 -3.77 -9.64
CA SER A 107 0.50 -3.16 -10.03
C SER A 107 0.71 -2.04 -11.05
N LYS A 108 -0.25 -1.88 -11.97
CA LYS A 108 -0.22 -0.79 -12.97
C LYS A 108 -0.11 0.59 -12.30
N ILE A 109 -0.86 0.81 -11.22
CA ILE A 109 -0.87 2.09 -10.50
C ILE A 109 0.49 2.40 -9.85
N PHE A 110 1.12 1.43 -9.17
CA PHE A 110 2.41 1.68 -8.54
C PHE A 110 3.51 1.92 -9.58
N ARG A 111 3.56 1.11 -10.65
CA ARG A 111 4.51 1.33 -11.75
C ARG A 111 4.31 2.69 -12.43
N LYS A 112 3.06 3.11 -12.66
CA LYS A 112 2.76 4.43 -13.23
C LYS A 112 3.27 5.57 -12.35
N LEU A 113 3.11 5.46 -11.02
CA LEU A 113 3.58 6.46 -10.06
C LEU A 113 5.11 6.45 -9.90
N MET A 114 5.75 5.29 -10.01
CA MET A 114 7.20 5.14 -9.83
C MET A 114 8.00 5.49 -11.10
N GLY A 115 7.44 5.26 -12.29
CA GLY A 115 8.11 5.50 -13.56
C GLY A 115 9.23 4.49 -13.88
N THR A 116 9.25 3.36 -13.18
CA THR A 116 10.26 2.29 -13.30
C THR A 116 9.59 0.94 -13.48
N THR A 117 10.37 -0.13 -13.62
CA THR A 117 9.80 -1.48 -13.79
C THR A 117 9.19 -2.02 -12.49
N CYS A 118 9.66 -1.53 -11.34
CA CYS A 118 9.36 -2.07 -10.02
C CYS A 118 9.67 -3.56 -9.89
N ASN A 119 10.59 -4.08 -10.71
CA ASN A 119 11.01 -5.48 -10.66
C ASN A 119 12.00 -5.71 -9.51
N LEU A 120 12.15 -6.97 -9.10
CA LEU A 120 12.93 -7.41 -7.94
C LEU A 120 13.36 -8.87 -8.08
N LYS A 121 14.28 -9.32 -7.22
CA LYS A 121 14.53 -10.75 -7.01
C LYS A 121 13.48 -11.30 -6.05
N TRP A 122 13.06 -12.55 -6.21
CA TRP A 122 12.12 -13.18 -5.30
C TRP A 122 12.42 -14.68 -5.10
N ARG A 123 11.94 -15.24 -3.99
CA ARG A 123 12.00 -16.67 -3.67
C ARG A 123 10.92 -17.05 -2.67
N GLU A 124 10.20 -18.13 -2.93
CA GLU A 124 9.11 -18.64 -2.09
C GLU A 124 9.50 -19.98 -1.44
N ILE A 125 10.26 -19.93 -0.35
CA ILE A 125 10.63 -21.13 0.44
C ILE A 125 10.14 -21.06 1.90
N GLY A 126 9.35 -20.05 2.25
CA GLY A 126 8.86 -19.83 3.61
C GLY A 126 9.97 -19.50 4.61
N GLU A 127 10.91 -18.64 4.24
CA GLU A 127 12.04 -18.27 5.10
C GLU A 127 11.71 -17.09 6.04
N LYS A 128 12.54 -16.92 7.05
CA LYS A 128 12.41 -15.85 8.04
C LYS A 128 12.75 -14.50 7.44
N GLU A 129 11.93 -13.50 7.78
CA GLU A 129 12.18 -12.09 7.53
C GLU A 129 12.27 -11.32 8.85
N ARG A 130 13.26 -10.44 8.97
CA ARG A 130 13.32 -9.43 10.02
C ARG A 130 13.29 -8.05 9.38
N LEU A 131 12.24 -7.28 9.65
CA LEU A 131 12.05 -5.91 9.19
C LEU A 131 12.60 -4.95 10.24
N TRP A 132 13.80 -4.42 10.02
CA TRP A 132 14.43 -3.43 10.89
C TRP A 132 13.82 -2.05 10.67
N VAL A 133 13.47 -1.38 11.77
CA VAL A 133 13.04 0.01 11.77
C VAL A 133 14.28 0.88 11.66
N VAL A 134 14.46 1.55 10.52
CA VAL A 134 15.61 2.43 10.29
C VAL A 134 15.26 3.92 10.44
N GLU A 135 13.97 4.25 10.50
CA GLU A 135 13.46 5.60 10.81
C GLU A 135 12.56 5.55 12.06
N PRO A 136 13.14 5.44 13.26
CA PRO A 136 12.38 5.20 14.50
C PRO A 136 11.45 6.34 14.90
N GLY A 137 11.74 7.58 14.46
CA GLY A 137 10.88 8.75 14.70
C GLY A 137 9.70 8.87 13.74
N HIS A 138 9.59 8.00 12.73
CA HIS A 138 8.56 8.12 11.71
C HIS A 138 7.19 7.66 12.24
N PRO A 139 6.08 8.36 11.94
CA PRO A 139 4.73 7.99 12.42
C PRO A 139 4.31 6.56 12.07
N ILE A 140 4.82 6.01 10.96
CA ILE A 140 4.56 4.61 10.54
C ILE A 140 5.13 3.60 11.56
N ALA A 141 6.28 3.91 12.18
CA ALA A 141 6.93 3.06 13.16
C ALA A 141 6.38 3.20 14.58
N ALA A 142 5.38 4.07 14.80
CA ALA A 142 4.84 4.34 16.12
C ALA A 142 4.34 3.06 16.83
N GLY A 143 4.83 2.82 18.04
CA GLY A 143 4.45 1.67 18.86
C GLY A 143 5.05 0.34 18.43
N LEU A 144 6.12 0.35 17.61
CA LEU A 144 6.93 -0.83 17.29
C LEU A 144 8.21 -0.86 18.15
N GLY A 145 8.84 -2.02 18.22
CA GLY A 145 10.23 -2.15 18.67
C GLY A 145 11.22 -1.82 17.55
N GLU A 146 12.48 -2.22 17.70
CA GLU A 146 13.53 -2.00 16.68
C GLU A 146 13.32 -2.83 15.40
N TYR A 147 12.49 -3.87 15.46
CA TYR A 147 12.13 -4.69 14.31
C TYR A 147 10.78 -5.41 14.48
N ILE A 148 10.24 -5.90 13.37
CA ILE A 148 9.21 -6.95 13.31
C ILE A 148 9.86 -8.21 12.75
N GLU A 149 9.51 -9.38 13.28
CA GLU A 149 9.97 -10.66 12.76
C GLU A 149 8.79 -11.48 12.25
N ILE A 150 8.96 -12.07 11.07
CA ILE A 150 7.98 -12.95 10.43
C ILE A 150 8.69 -14.27 10.19
N GLU A 151 8.21 -15.35 10.82
CA GLU A 151 8.87 -16.65 10.79
C GLU A 151 8.92 -17.25 9.38
N HIS A 152 7.85 -17.06 8.61
CA HIS A 152 7.72 -17.57 7.25
C HIS A 152 7.18 -16.49 6.32
N THR A 153 7.92 -16.18 5.26
CA THR A 153 7.48 -15.32 4.16
C THR A 153 8.14 -15.72 2.83
N GLU A 154 7.57 -15.24 1.73
CA GLU A 154 8.31 -15.03 0.48
C GLU A 154 9.36 -13.93 0.67
N MET A 155 10.56 -14.16 0.11
CA MET A 155 11.66 -13.21 0.05
C MET A 155 11.51 -12.33 -1.18
N TYR A 156 11.66 -11.00 -1.01
CA TYR A 156 12.01 -10.07 -2.09
C TYR A 156 13.40 -9.50 -1.82
N GLY A 157 14.20 -9.30 -2.87
CA GLY A 157 15.62 -8.94 -2.74
C GLY A 157 16.04 -7.80 -3.67
N GLU A 158 17.02 -7.02 -3.21
CA GLU A 158 17.66 -5.97 -4.02
C GLU A 158 18.41 -6.53 -5.25
N ARG A 159 18.49 -5.79 -6.37
CA ARG A 159 17.97 -4.43 -6.60
C ARG A 159 16.45 -4.44 -6.84
N PHE A 160 15.73 -3.65 -6.04
CA PHE A 160 14.34 -3.28 -6.28
C PHE A 160 14.32 -2.03 -7.19
N ASP A 161 13.81 -2.18 -8.41
CA ASP A 161 13.84 -1.14 -9.43
C ASP A 161 12.74 -0.08 -9.20
N ILE A 162 12.93 0.70 -8.14
CA ILE A 162 12.10 1.85 -7.75
C ILE A 162 12.98 3.11 -7.70
N PRO A 163 12.39 4.31 -7.87
CA PRO A 163 13.08 5.55 -7.51
C PRO A 163 13.51 5.51 -6.04
N GLN A 164 14.50 6.33 -5.70
CA GLN A 164 14.90 6.49 -4.30
C GLN A 164 13.67 6.93 -3.48
N PRO A 165 13.35 6.24 -2.36
CA PRO A 165 12.28 6.67 -1.47
C PRO A 165 12.59 8.03 -0.85
N ASP A 166 11.56 8.84 -0.60
CA ASP A 166 11.71 10.09 0.16
C ASP A 166 12.06 9.78 1.62
N THR A 167 11.55 8.66 2.14
CA THR A 167 11.89 8.14 3.46
C THR A 167 11.84 6.62 3.41
N LEU A 168 12.90 5.98 3.88
CA LEU A 168 12.98 4.52 4.02
C LEU A 168 12.70 4.16 5.47
N VAL A 169 11.55 3.57 5.77
CA VAL A 169 11.13 3.26 7.15
C VAL A 169 11.65 1.91 7.61
N PHE A 170 11.66 0.92 6.70
CA PHE A 170 12.06 -0.45 7.02
C PHE A 170 13.09 -1.00 6.03
N ILE A 171 14.05 -1.75 6.55
CA ILE A 171 14.93 -2.63 5.77
C ILE A 171 14.71 -4.07 6.25
N SER A 172 14.36 -4.96 5.33
CA SER A 172 14.27 -6.38 5.62
C SER A 172 15.61 -7.07 5.46
N TRP A 173 15.90 -7.99 6.37
CA TRP A 173 16.87 -9.06 6.23
C TRP A 173 16.13 -10.39 6.04
N PHE A 174 16.62 -11.24 5.15
CA PHE A 174 16.08 -12.57 4.90
C PHE A 174 17.12 -13.66 5.21
N ALA A 175 16.67 -14.83 5.66
CA ALA A 175 17.55 -15.92 6.06
C ALA A 175 18.46 -16.44 4.93
N GLY A 176 18.04 -16.34 3.68
CA GLY A 176 18.81 -16.68 2.50
C GLY A 176 19.90 -15.66 2.14
N GLY A 177 20.00 -14.54 2.85
CA GLY A 177 21.09 -13.57 2.76
C GLY A 177 20.76 -12.29 2.02
N GLU A 178 19.58 -12.18 1.42
CA GLU A 178 19.13 -10.95 0.77
C GLU A 178 18.66 -9.89 1.78
N VAL A 179 18.66 -8.65 1.30
CA VAL A 179 18.04 -7.50 1.97
C VAL A 179 17.06 -6.82 1.03
N PHE A 180 16.14 -6.04 1.59
CA PHE A 180 15.15 -5.31 0.82
C PHE A 180 14.72 -4.01 1.49
N ARG A 181 14.58 -2.95 0.71
CA ARG A 181 13.90 -1.72 1.16
C ARG A 181 12.40 -1.97 1.27
N SER A 182 11.96 -2.43 2.44
CA SER A 182 10.63 -3.03 2.65
C SER A 182 9.55 -2.08 3.16
N GLY A 183 9.92 -0.84 3.48
CA GLY A 183 8.99 0.22 3.85
C GLY A 183 9.39 1.54 3.23
N CYS A 184 8.77 1.93 2.12
CA CYS A 184 9.21 3.08 1.33
C CYS A 184 8.12 4.15 1.23
N CYS A 185 8.42 5.37 1.66
CA CYS A 185 7.54 6.53 1.50
C CYS A 185 7.89 7.32 0.24
N PHE A 186 6.86 7.81 -0.45
CA PHE A 186 6.99 8.69 -1.61
C PHE A 186 5.90 9.77 -1.62
N HIS A 187 6.20 10.91 -2.23
CA HIS A 187 5.24 11.95 -2.57
C HIS A 187 5.03 12.03 -4.08
N ARG A 188 3.77 12.12 -4.50
CA ARG A 188 3.39 12.37 -5.90
C ARG A 188 2.23 13.36 -5.91
N GLY A 189 2.47 14.55 -6.46
CA GLY A 189 1.54 15.67 -6.28
C GLY A 189 1.34 15.95 -4.79
N ALA A 190 0.08 16.03 -4.34
CA ALA A 190 -0.27 16.14 -2.93
C ALA A 190 -0.41 14.78 -2.21
N GLY A 191 -0.31 13.66 -2.95
CA GLY A 191 -0.51 12.31 -2.43
C GLY A 191 0.72 11.78 -1.72
N LYS A 192 0.48 11.06 -0.62
CA LYS A 192 1.48 10.31 0.13
C LYS A 192 1.32 8.83 -0.16
N ILE A 193 2.41 8.18 -0.53
CA ILE A 193 2.44 6.76 -0.91
C ILE A 193 3.34 6.03 0.07
N PHE A 194 2.89 4.88 0.57
CA PHE A 194 3.73 3.96 1.33
C PHE A 194 3.69 2.58 0.68
N TYR A 195 4.85 2.07 0.27
CA TYR A 195 5.01 0.68 -0.11
C TYR A 195 5.45 -0.14 1.10
N PHE A 196 4.76 -1.24 1.39
CA PHE A 196 5.08 -2.16 2.48
C PHE A 196 5.14 -3.60 1.98
N ARG A 197 6.28 -4.26 2.19
CA ARG A 197 6.60 -5.56 1.56
C ARG A 197 5.82 -6.78 2.08
N PRO A 198 5.52 -6.94 3.38
CA PRO A 198 4.85 -8.16 3.86
C PRO A 198 3.46 -8.36 3.28
N GLY A 199 3.16 -9.58 2.82
CA GLY A 199 1.80 -9.92 2.43
C GLY A 199 1.60 -11.07 1.45
N HIS A 200 2.47 -12.08 1.44
CA HIS A 200 2.34 -13.22 0.53
C HIS A 200 1.09 -14.06 0.88
N GLU A 201 0.31 -14.43 -0.13
CA GLU A 201 -1.05 -14.96 0.03
C GLU A 201 -1.12 -16.32 0.72
N THR A 202 -0.08 -17.14 0.63
CA THR A 202 -0.06 -18.49 1.21
C THR A 202 0.25 -18.50 2.71
N LEU A 203 0.54 -17.34 3.31
CA LEU A 203 1.06 -17.20 4.66
C LEU A 203 0.22 -16.21 5.50
N PRO A 204 0.08 -16.42 6.83
CA PRO A 204 -0.79 -15.63 7.72
C PRO A 204 -0.25 -14.22 8.04
N ILE A 205 0.37 -13.56 7.06
CA ILE A 205 1.07 -12.28 7.23
C ILE A 205 0.13 -11.19 7.77
N TYR A 206 -1.11 -11.13 7.26
CA TYR A 206 -2.10 -10.14 7.69
C TYR A 206 -2.87 -10.54 8.96
N HIS A 207 -2.42 -11.58 9.67
CA HIS A 207 -2.83 -11.86 11.05
C HIS A 207 -1.74 -11.42 12.06
N HIS A 208 -0.56 -11.01 11.59
CA HIS A 208 0.51 -10.55 12.45
C HIS A 208 0.26 -9.13 12.95
N GLU A 209 0.18 -8.94 14.28
CA GLU A 209 -0.20 -7.65 14.89
C GLU A 209 0.73 -6.51 14.46
N GLY A 210 2.05 -6.73 14.43
CA GLY A 210 3.01 -5.72 13.99
C GLY A 210 2.81 -5.27 12.54
N VAL A 211 2.41 -6.18 11.65
CA VAL A 211 2.15 -5.88 10.23
C VAL A 211 0.89 -5.02 10.12
N LEU A 212 -0.19 -5.44 10.79
CA LEU A 212 -1.45 -4.71 10.82
C LEU A 212 -1.31 -3.31 11.45
N ARG A 213 -0.50 -3.19 12.52
CA ARG A 213 -0.17 -1.91 13.16
C ARG A 213 0.55 -0.97 12.21
N VAL A 214 1.54 -1.45 11.46
CA VAL A 214 2.22 -0.66 10.42
C VAL A 214 1.24 -0.15 9.37
N ILE A 215 0.34 -1.01 8.88
CA ILE A 215 -0.68 -0.61 7.89
C ILE A 215 -1.60 0.48 8.46
N ALA A 216 -2.07 0.33 9.71
CA ALA A 216 -2.91 1.34 10.36
C ALA A 216 -2.17 2.68 10.57
N ASN A 217 -0.90 2.64 10.98
CA ASN A 217 -0.09 3.85 11.11
C ASN A 217 0.16 4.52 9.75
N ALA A 218 0.40 3.73 8.71
CA ALA A 218 0.59 4.21 7.35
C ALA A 218 -0.68 4.87 6.79
N VAL A 219 -1.86 4.32 7.07
CA VAL A 219 -3.14 4.96 6.74
C VAL A 219 -3.25 6.34 7.40
N ARG A 220 -2.93 6.47 8.69
CA ARG A 220 -2.96 7.78 9.38
C ARG A 220 -1.98 8.76 8.77
N TRP A 221 -0.74 8.32 8.51
CA TRP A 221 0.29 9.14 7.91
C TRP A 221 -0.08 9.60 6.50
N ALA A 222 -0.65 8.70 5.68
CA ALA A 222 -0.99 8.95 4.29
C ALA A 222 -2.24 9.80 4.10
N ALA A 223 -3.01 10.08 5.16
CA ALA A 223 -4.21 10.87 5.08
C ALA A 223 -3.95 12.28 4.49
N PRO A 224 -4.88 12.81 3.66
CA PRO A 224 -4.74 14.12 3.05
C PRO A 224 -4.64 15.24 4.10
N ALA A 225 -3.61 16.11 4.00
CA ALA A 225 -3.31 17.13 5.01
C ALA A 225 -4.11 18.45 4.85
N GLY A 226 -4.92 18.61 3.79
CA GLY A 226 -5.80 19.77 3.62
C GLY A 226 -5.13 21.08 3.16
N GLY A 227 -4.01 21.00 2.44
CA GLY A 227 -3.30 22.18 1.90
C GLY A 227 -3.97 22.85 0.69
N PRO A 228 -3.43 23.99 0.22
CA PRO A 228 -3.93 24.68 -0.97
C PRO A 228 -3.81 23.78 -2.21
N LYS A 229 -4.83 23.83 -3.08
CA LYS A 229 -4.77 23.15 -4.38
C LYS A 229 -3.93 23.98 -5.35
N PRO A 230 -2.81 23.47 -5.89
CA PRO A 230 -2.02 24.21 -6.86
C PRO A 230 -2.83 24.45 -8.14
N THR A 231 -2.71 25.66 -8.70
CA THR A 231 -3.18 25.98 -10.05
C THR A 231 -1.97 26.03 -10.99
N PHE A 232 -2.16 25.60 -12.23
CA PHE A 232 -1.12 25.59 -13.26
C PHE A 232 -1.62 26.34 -14.50
N GLY A 233 -0.69 26.74 -15.37
CA GLY A 233 -0.99 27.44 -16.62
C GLY A 233 -0.67 28.93 -16.56
N ASN A 234 -1.31 29.70 -17.44
CA ASN A 234 -1.05 31.12 -17.56
C ASN A 234 -1.62 31.90 -16.35
N VAL A 235 -0.78 32.66 -15.67
CA VAL A 235 -1.18 33.54 -14.57
C VAL A 235 -0.86 34.99 -14.92
N LYS A 236 -1.71 35.92 -14.48
CA LYS A 236 -1.37 37.34 -14.55
C LYS A 236 -0.28 37.65 -13.52
N PRO A 237 0.61 38.62 -13.78
CA PRO A 237 1.52 39.13 -12.77
C PRO A 237 0.75 39.56 -11.51
N LEU A 238 1.29 39.23 -10.34
CA LEU A 238 0.71 39.64 -9.05
C LEU A 238 0.98 41.11 -8.73
N GLU A 239 2.00 41.68 -9.36
CA GLU A 239 2.43 43.06 -9.20
C GLU A 239 2.35 43.79 -10.54
N LYS A 240 2.28 45.13 -10.49
CA LYS A 240 2.25 45.96 -11.71
C LYS A 240 3.61 45.90 -12.41
N VAL A 241 3.61 45.36 -13.64
CA VAL A 241 4.77 45.26 -14.55
C VAL A 241 4.59 46.17 -15.75
#